data_AF-A0A9Q0SCF4-F1
#
_entry.id   AF-A0A9Q0SCF4-F1
#
_cell.length_a   1.000
_cell.length_b   1.000
_cell.length_c   1.000
_cell.angle_alpha   90.00
_cell.angle_beta   90.00
_cell.angle_gamma   90.00
#
_symmetry.space_group_name_H-M   'P 1'
#
loop_
_entity.id
_entity.type
_entity.pdbx_description
1 polymer ?
#
loop_
_entity_poly.entity_id
_entity_poly.type
_entity_poly.pdbx_seq_one_letter_code
_entity_poly.pdbx_strand_id
1 'polypeptide(L)'
;MAALALTQNLRFTPAPPLKTLKQHQRPNPKTLKITASSSSRLSGRKLRAAVIGGGPAGSSAAEALAAGGVETYLFERSPSTAKPCGGAIPLCMIDEFSIPLHLIDRHVTRMKIISPSNLTVDFGSKTLKSHEYIPMLRREVLDSFLRSRAQSNGANFITGLVTDIEVPDSYSSKPYVIHHTVNNCKRSLAVDLIVGADGANSKVAKIIDAGNYSCAIAFQERIKLPDEKMEYYHNLAEMYVGDDVSPDFYAWVFPKCDHVAVGTGTVCAKQNIKGYQRGIRERVREKIKGGKVIKVEAHPIPEHPRPRRVRGRVALVGDAAGYVTKCSGEGIYFAAKSGKMCGEAIVKASEGGEKMVSEEDLKREYLREWDKKYSNTFRFLDLLQRVFYGSDVGREALVELCGDEYVQRMTFDSYLYKKLASGHRWDDLKMVLNTFGTFMKCKVVGREMEALRLSAKRAISPFLPGEDEGGKHVSLSCFGADDFVGIVSGLSI
;
A
#
# COMPACT_ATOMS: atom_id res chain seq x y z
N MET A 1 -40.75 -13.63 58.55
CA MET A 1 -40.64 -13.33 60.00
C MET A 1 -39.94 -11.98 60.09
N ALA A 2 -40.68 -10.91 59.91
CA ALA A 2 -41.40 -10.24 60.99
C ALA A 2 -40.41 -9.51 61.90
N ALA A 3 -40.57 -8.19 61.88
CA ALA A 3 -40.28 -7.24 62.94
C ALA A 3 -40.03 -7.85 64.33
N LEU A 4 -39.09 -7.28 65.07
CA LEU A 4 -39.34 -6.64 66.38
C LEU A 4 -38.01 -6.29 67.08
N ALA A 5 -37.89 -5.04 67.49
CA ALA A 5 -37.27 -4.52 68.74
C ALA A 5 -37.03 -3.02 68.49
N LEU A 6 -37.97 -2.09 68.78
CA LEU A 6 -38.40 -1.62 70.12
C LEU A 6 -37.23 -1.62 71.09
N THR A 7 -36.80 -0.56 71.77
CA THR A 7 -37.26 0.81 72.05
C THR A 7 -36.22 1.30 73.06
N GLN A 8 -35.78 2.56 73.03
CA GLN A 8 -35.52 3.29 74.27
C GLN A 8 -35.29 4.79 74.02
N ASN A 9 -36.08 5.57 74.76
CA ASN A 9 -35.79 6.88 75.34
C ASN A 9 -35.73 8.12 74.43
N LEU A 10 -36.89 8.80 74.42
CA LEU A 10 -37.06 10.23 74.16
C LEU A 10 -36.28 11.08 75.17
N ARG A 11 -35.40 11.96 74.66
CA ARG A 11 -35.15 13.29 75.22
C ARG A 11 -35.05 14.30 74.08
N PHE A 12 -35.91 15.30 74.12
CA PHE A 12 -35.98 16.40 73.18
C PHE A 12 -34.74 17.29 73.33
N THR A 13 -33.98 17.43 72.24
CA THR A 13 -32.95 18.47 72.05
C THR A 13 -33.31 19.28 70.80
N PRO A 14 -33.07 20.61 70.80
CA PRO A 14 -33.69 21.54 69.87
C PRO A 14 -33.23 21.37 68.42
N ALA A 15 -34.11 21.73 67.48
CA ALA A 15 -33.94 21.55 66.05
C ALA A 15 -32.66 22.25 65.52
N PRO A 16 -31.87 21.57 64.67
CA PRO A 16 -30.75 22.20 63.97
C PRO A 16 -31.27 23.10 62.82
N PRO A 17 -30.51 24.12 62.42
CA PRO A 17 -30.95 25.11 61.44
C PRO A 17 -31.14 24.48 60.05
N LEU A 18 -32.06 25.06 59.26
CA LEU A 18 -32.32 24.70 57.86
C LEU A 18 -31.00 24.62 57.08
N LYS A 19 -30.67 23.42 56.58
CA LYS A 19 -29.65 23.26 55.55
C LYS A 19 -30.15 23.92 54.27
N THR A 20 -29.54 25.05 53.94
CA THR A 20 -29.60 25.64 52.62
C THR A 20 -29.23 24.60 51.56
N LEU A 21 -30.07 24.52 50.53
CA LEU A 21 -29.85 23.76 49.30
C LEU A 21 -28.41 24.00 48.81
N LYS A 22 -27.59 22.94 48.76
CA LYS A 22 -26.32 22.99 48.04
C LYS A 22 -26.62 23.33 46.59
N GLN A 23 -26.29 24.56 46.19
CA GLN A 23 -26.18 24.94 44.79
C GLN A 23 -25.27 23.92 44.11
N HIS A 24 -25.79 23.26 43.07
CA HIS A 24 -24.98 22.50 42.15
C HIS A 24 -23.89 23.41 41.59
N GLN A 25 -22.65 23.21 42.04
CA GLN A 25 -21.48 23.82 41.40
C GLN A 25 -21.45 23.31 39.95
N ARG A 26 -21.64 24.23 39.01
CA ARG A 26 -21.40 23.98 37.59
C ARG A 26 -19.96 23.48 37.43
N PRO A 27 -19.72 22.40 36.67
CA PRO A 27 -18.36 21.92 36.45
C PRO A 27 -17.56 23.04 35.78
N ASN A 28 -16.41 23.36 36.36
CA ASN A 28 -15.43 24.30 35.81
C ASN A 28 -15.18 23.98 34.32
N PRO A 29 -15.19 24.96 33.41
CA PRO A 29 -14.85 24.70 32.02
C PRO A 29 -13.45 24.09 31.98
N LYS A 30 -13.34 22.87 31.46
CA LYS A 30 -12.06 22.21 31.22
C LYS A 30 -11.19 23.18 30.44
N THR A 31 -10.20 23.76 31.10
CA THR A 31 -9.24 24.64 30.45
C THR A 31 -8.49 23.77 29.44
N LEU A 32 -8.80 23.94 28.16
CA LEU A 32 -8.06 23.34 27.07
C LEU A 32 -6.66 23.97 27.09
N LYS A 33 -5.70 23.30 27.73
CA LYS A 33 -4.29 23.66 27.60
C LYS A 33 -3.84 23.28 26.19
N ILE A 34 -3.99 24.21 25.26
CA ILE A 34 -3.31 24.16 23.97
C ILE A 34 -1.84 24.43 24.26
N THR A 35 -1.06 23.37 24.39
CA THR A 35 0.41 23.49 24.47
C THR A 35 0.89 23.51 23.03
N ALA A 36 1.13 24.70 22.48
CA ALA A 36 1.88 24.80 21.23
C ALA A 36 3.31 24.38 21.55
N SER A 37 3.69 23.14 21.24
CA SER A 37 5.11 22.77 21.24
C SER A 37 5.74 23.48 20.04
N SER A 38 6.29 24.66 20.27
CA SER A 38 7.14 25.31 19.27
C SER A 38 8.35 24.39 19.06
N SER A 39 8.42 23.73 17.91
CA SER A 39 9.59 22.94 17.53
C SER A 39 10.83 23.82 17.59
N SER A 40 11.82 23.39 18.39
CA SER A 40 13.06 24.16 18.58
C SER A 40 13.85 24.21 17.27
N ARG A 41 14.32 25.40 16.89
CA ARG A 41 15.32 25.55 15.83
C ARG A 41 16.61 24.83 16.23
N LEU A 42 17.25 24.21 15.25
CA LEU A 42 18.56 23.58 15.40
C LEU A 42 19.63 24.66 15.26
N SER A 43 20.51 24.76 16.26
CA SER A 43 21.61 25.73 16.26
C SER A 43 22.87 25.10 15.65
N GLY A 44 23.45 25.75 14.64
CA GLY A 44 24.75 25.40 14.06
C GLY A 44 24.81 24.11 13.25
N ARG A 45 23.68 23.44 12.98
CA ARG A 45 23.61 22.22 12.17
C ARG A 45 22.24 22.02 11.54
N LYS A 46 22.17 21.15 10.53
CA LYS A 46 20.93 20.66 9.94
C LYS A 46 20.38 19.45 10.70
N LEU A 47 19.11 19.15 10.46
CA LEU A 47 18.43 17.95 10.91
C LEU A 47 19.12 16.72 10.32
N ARG A 48 19.33 15.69 11.14
CA ARG A 48 19.97 14.43 10.73
C ARG A 48 18.94 13.32 10.62
N ALA A 49 18.87 12.68 9.46
CA ALA A 49 17.93 11.60 9.19
C ALA A 49 18.66 10.31 8.80
N ALA A 50 18.30 9.20 9.45
CA ALA A 50 18.68 7.88 8.97
C ALA A 50 17.54 7.28 8.13
N VAL A 51 17.83 6.87 6.91
CA VAL A 51 16.93 6.09 6.06
C VAL A 51 17.44 4.65 6.04
N ILE A 52 16.65 3.73 6.57
CA ILE A 52 17.05 2.33 6.77
C ILE A 52 16.47 1.48 5.64
N GLY A 53 17.30 1.06 4.69
CA GLY A 53 16.92 0.27 3.51
C GLY A 53 17.05 1.08 2.20
N GLY A 54 17.81 0.58 1.23
CA GLY A 54 18.12 1.24 -0.04
C GLY A 54 17.30 0.77 -1.24
N GLY A 55 16.10 0.24 -1.01
CA GLY A 55 15.14 -0.03 -2.08
C GLY A 55 14.49 1.25 -2.63
N PRO A 56 13.45 1.13 -3.48
CA PRO A 56 12.77 2.29 -4.06
C PRO A 56 12.22 3.27 -3.01
N ALA A 57 11.66 2.76 -1.90
CA ALA A 57 11.15 3.63 -0.84
C ALA A 57 12.24 4.45 -0.16
N GLY A 58 13.31 3.79 0.31
CA GLY A 58 14.35 4.50 1.05
C GLY A 58 15.21 5.39 0.16
N SER A 59 15.48 4.97 -1.08
CA SER A 59 16.21 5.80 -2.04
C SER A 59 15.46 7.09 -2.36
N SER A 60 14.15 6.99 -2.64
CA SER A 60 13.32 8.17 -2.91
C SER A 60 13.13 9.06 -1.68
N ALA A 61 13.06 8.48 -0.47
CA ALA A 61 13.03 9.26 0.76
C ALA A 61 14.36 10.00 0.99
N ALA A 62 15.48 9.30 0.83
CA ALA A 62 16.81 9.87 1.04
C ALA A 62 17.12 10.99 0.04
N GLU A 63 16.72 10.82 -1.21
CA GLU A 63 16.83 11.86 -2.22
C GLU A 63 16.04 13.12 -1.84
N ALA A 64 14.75 12.97 -1.50
CA ALA A 64 13.90 14.10 -1.14
C ALA A 64 14.42 14.84 0.09
N LEU A 65 14.92 14.10 1.10
CA LEU A 65 15.53 14.68 2.30
C LEU A 65 16.81 15.45 1.97
N ALA A 66 17.73 14.83 1.23
CA ALA A 66 19.02 15.43 0.90
C ALA A 66 18.86 16.68 0.02
N ALA A 67 18.01 16.61 -1.01
CA ALA A 67 17.69 17.75 -1.86
C ALA A 67 17.00 18.89 -1.08
N GLY A 68 16.29 18.57 0.00
CA GLY A 68 15.65 19.54 0.89
C GLY A 68 16.53 20.07 2.02
N GLY A 69 17.85 19.80 2.02
CA GLY A 69 18.80 20.35 3.00
C GLY A 69 18.87 19.59 4.33
N VAL A 70 18.31 18.38 4.42
CA VAL A 70 18.44 17.50 5.59
C VAL A 70 19.73 16.66 5.46
N GLU A 71 20.52 16.60 6.53
CA GLU A 71 21.72 15.76 6.60
C GLU A 71 21.29 14.28 6.63
N THR A 72 21.44 13.60 5.50
CA THR A 72 20.78 12.32 5.26
C THR A 72 21.78 11.17 5.18
N TYR A 73 21.45 10.07 5.84
CA TYR A 73 22.24 8.83 5.87
C TYR A 73 21.40 7.66 5.35
N LEU A 74 21.74 7.13 4.19
CA LEU A 74 21.02 6.02 3.55
C LEU A 74 21.76 4.70 3.79
N PHE A 75 21.16 3.79 4.54
CA PHE A 75 21.72 2.47 4.82
C PHE A 75 21.19 1.40 3.87
N GLU A 76 22.08 0.63 3.25
CA GLU A 76 21.73 -0.57 2.48
C GLU A 76 22.71 -1.71 2.78
N ARG A 77 22.20 -2.89 3.13
CA ARG A 77 23.02 -4.05 3.49
C ARG A 77 23.60 -4.79 2.30
N SER A 78 22.92 -4.78 1.15
CA SER A 78 23.27 -5.59 -0.02
C SER A 78 22.97 -4.84 -1.32
N PRO A 79 23.78 -3.82 -1.66
CA PRO A 79 23.63 -2.97 -2.84
C PRO A 79 23.46 -3.71 -4.18
N SER A 80 24.06 -4.89 -4.33
CA SER A 80 24.04 -5.69 -5.55
C SER A 80 22.82 -6.61 -5.65
N THR A 81 22.05 -6.74 -4.58
CA THR A 81 20.93 -7.68 -4.49
C THR A 81 19.62 -6.92 -4.47
N ALA A 82 18.69 -7.32 -5.33
CA ALA A 82 17.34 -6.76 -5.35
C ALA A 82 16.30 -7.71 -4.75
N LYS A 83 15.23 -7.13 -4.19
CA LYS A 83 14.03 -7.89 -3.83
C LYS A 83 13.44 -8.56 -5.09
N PRO A 84 13.09 -9.85 -5.03
CA PRO A 84 12.39 -10.55 -6.12
C PRO A 84 11.12 -9.82 -6.51
N CYS A 85 10.92 -9.57 -7.81
CA CYS A 85 9.81 -8.78 -8.29
C CYS A 85 9.56 -9.04 -9.78
N GLY A 86 8.28 -8.91 -10.17
CA GLY A 86 7.85 -8.94 -11.56
C GLY A 86 8.36 -7.77 -12.41
N GLY A 87 8.72 -6.64 -11.79
CA GLY A 87 9.42 -5.53 -12.45
C GLY A 87 8.55 -4.62 -13.33
N ALA A 88 7.22 -4.75 -13.29
CA ALA A 88 6.30 -3.83 -13.95
C ALA A 88 6.15 -2.53 -13.12
N ILE A 89 6.24 -1.39 -13.78
CA ILE A 89 5.96 -0.07 -13.19
C ILE A 89 4.92 0.68 -14.02
N PRO A 90 4.17 1.64 -13.43
CA PRO A 90 3.26 2.50 -14.19
C PRO A 90 4.02 3.58 -14.96
N LEU A 91 3.46 4.09 -16.07
CA LEU A 91 4.07 5.16 -16.86
C LEU A 91 4.32 6.43 -16.04
N CYS A 92 3.40 6.84 -15.16
CA CYS A 92 3.59 8.02 -14.33
C CYS A 92 4.83 7.93 -13.43
N MET A 93 5.33 6.73 -13.13
CA MET A 93 6.56 6.56 -12.36
C MET A 93 7.79 6.97 -13.19
N ILE A 94 7.77 6.79 -14.51
CA ILE A 94 8.86 7.24 -15.38
C ILE A 94 9.04 8.73 -15.26
N ASP A 95 7.95 9.50 -15.40
CA ASP A 95 8.02 10.95 -15.35
C ASP A 95 8.30 11.46 -13.93
N GLU A 96 7.55 10.96 -12.93
CA GLU A 96 7.64 11.46 -11.55
C GLU A 96 9.02 11.20 -10.91
N PHE A 97 9.68 10.11 -11.32
CA PHE A 97 11.00 9.72 -10.86
C PHE A 97 12.04 9.81 -11.98
N SER A 98 11.79 10.55 -13.05
CA SER A 98 12.74 10.82 -14.14
C SER A 98 13.55 9.58 -14.55
N ILE A 99 12.88 8.44 -14.69
CA ILE A 99 13.54 7.16 -14.97
C ILE A 99 13.96 7.17 -16.44
N PRO A 100 15.26 7.01 -16.75
CA PRO A 100 15.71 6.99 -18.14
C PRO A 100 15.10 5.81 -18.90
N LEU A 101 14.58 6.06 -20.11
CA LEU A 101 13.91 5.03 -20.91
C LEU A 101 14.83 3.85 -21.27
N HIS A 102 16.15 4.07 -21.35
CA HIS A 102 17.11 3.00 -21.63
C HIS A 102 17.23 1.96 -20.49
N LEU A 103 16.67 2.22 -19.30
CA LEU A 103 16.59 1.24 -18.22
C LEU A 103 15.41 0.26 -18.38
N ILE A 104 14.51 0.54 -19.33
CA ILE A 104 13.35 -0.30 -19.63
C ILE A 104 13.79 -1.49 -20.47
N ASP A 105 13.70 -2.69 -19.90
CA ASP A 105 14.08 -3.91 -20.60
C ASP A 105 13.04 -4.29 -21.68
N ARG A 106 11.75 -4.05 -21.40
CA ARG A 106 10.63 -4.35 -22.32
C ARG A 106 9.49 -3.33 -22.22
N HIS A 107 8.89 -3.06 -23.37
CA HIS A 107 7.70 -2.22 -23.54
C HIS A 107 6.51 -3.14 -23.79
N VAL A 108 5.80 -3.52 -22.73
CA VAL A 108 4.69 -4.47 -22.83
C VAL A 108 3.44 -3.74 -23.29
N THR A 109 2.97 -4.02 -24.50
CA THR A 109 1.75 -3.46 -25.09
C THR A 109 0.61 -4.48 -25.14
N ARG A 110 0.87 -5.72 -24.70
CA ARG A 110 -0.12 -6.79 -24.62
C ARG A 110 0.00 -7.52 -23.30
N MET A 111 -1.11 -7.73 -22.63
CA MET A 111 -1.22 -8.62 -21.48
C MET A 111 -2.22 -9.72 -21.82
N LYS A 112 -1.91 -10.98 -21.52
CA LYS A 112 -2.90 -12.06 -21.55
C LYS A 112 -3.33 -12.39 -20.13
N ILE A 113 -4.63 -12.48 -19.90
CA ILE A 113 -5.20 -12.97 -18.65
C ILE A 113 -5.85 -14.33 -18.95
N ILE A 114 -5.35 -15.37 -18.28
CA ILE A 114 -5.71 -16.77 -18.53
C ILE A 114 -6.46 -17.32 -17.31
N SER A 115 -7.67 -17.80 -17.55
CA SER A 115 -8.59 -18.29 -16.52
C SER A 115 -8.28 -19.73 -16.06
N PRO A 116 -8.97 -20.24 -15.01
CA PRO A 116 -8.84 -21.63 -14.59
C PRO A 116 -9.10 -22.63 -15.73
N SER A 117 -10.13 -22.40 -16.55
CA SER A 117 -10.50 -23.20 -17.73
C SER A 117 -9.69 -22.92 -19.00
N ASN A 118 -8.65 -22.07 -18.90
CA ASN A 118 -7.81 -21.60 -20.01
C ASN A 118 -8.51 -20.69 -21.04
N LEU A 119 -9.65 -20.07 -20.68
CA LEU A 119 -10.13 -18.91 -21.42
C LEU A 119 -9.02 -17.84 -21.38
N THR A 120 -8.67 -17.32 -22.55
CA THR A 120 -7.60 -16.32 -22.68
C THR A 120 -8.19 -15.03 -23.22
N VAL A 121 -7.99 -13.95 -22.47
CA VAL A 121 -8.33 -12.59 -22.89
C VAL A 121 -7.05 -11.82 -23.21
N ASP A 122 -7.00 -11.22 -24.40
CA ASP A 122 -6.01 -10.20 -24.74
C ASP A 122 -6.45 -8.86 -24.13
N PHE A 123 -5.59 -8.33 -23.26
CA PHE A 123 -5.78 -7.11 -22.49
C PHE A 123 -4.78 -6.05 -22.95
N GLY A 124 -5.27 -4.94 -23.50
CA GLY A 124 -4.46 -3.80 -23.95
C GLY A 124 -4.21 -3.70 -25.45
N SER A 125 -4.34 -4.80 -26.21
CA SER A 125 -4.06 -4.80 -27.65
C SER A 125 -4.92 -3.83 -28.47
N LYS A 126 -6.13 -3.52 -27.98
CA LYS A 126 -7.08 -2.58 -28.61
C LYS A 126 -7.28 -1.28 -27.85
N THR A 127 -6.91 -1.25 -26.56
CA THR A 127 -7.33 -0.19 -25.64
C THR A 127 -6.18 0.67 -25.14
N LEU A 128 -4.93 0.21 -25.25
CA LEU A 128 -3.77 1.07 -25.01
C LEU A 128 -3.65 2.08 -26.13
N LYS A 129 -3.35 3.33 -25.77
CA LYS A 129 -3.00 4.37 -26.74
C LYS A 129 -1.63 4.03 -27.35
N SER A 130 -1.35 4.55 -28.55
CA SER A 130 -0.13 4.22 -29.30
C SER A 130 1.20 4.48 -28.56
N HIS A 131 1.20 5.43 -27.61
CA HIS A 131 2.35 5.79 -26.78
C HIS A 131 2.35 5.08 -25.42
N GLU A 132 1.32 4.30 -25.10
CA GLU A 132 1.17 3.63 -23.81
C GLU A 132 1.72 2.20 -23.86
N TYR A 133 2.40 1.83 -22.79
CA TYR A 133 2.93 0.49 -22.55
C TYR A 133 3.11 0.30 -21.05
N ILE A 134 3.32 -0.94 -20.60
CA ILE A 134 3.77 -1.26 -19.25
C ILE A 134 5.30 -1.42 -19.29
N PRO A 135 6.08 -0.48 -18.72
CA PRO A 135 7.51 -0.62 -18.61
C PRO A 135 7.88 -1.80 -17.70
N MET A 136 8.73 -2.68 -18.21
CA MET A 136 9.30 -3.80 -17.48
C MET A 136 10.79 -3.58 -17.23
N LEU A 137 11.20 -3.61 -15.96
CA LEU A 137 12.58 -3.36 -15.54
C LEU A 137 13.09 -4.46 -14.60
N ARG A 138 14.40 -4.65 -14.59
CA ARG A 138 15.11 -5.35 -13.52
C ARG A 138 15.22 -4.46 -12.28
N ARG A 139 14.92 -5.03 -11.11
CA ARG A 139 14.98 -4.30 -9.84
C ARG A 139 16.39 -3.90 -9.45
N GLU A 140 17.39 -4.71 -9.75
CA GLU A 140 18.80 -4.35 -9.52
C GLU A 140 19.22 -3.07 -10.27
N VAL A 141 18.66 -2.83 -11.46
CA VAL A 141 18.92 -1.63 -12.27
C VAL A 141 18.17 -0.42 -11.72
N LEU A 142 16.87 -0.57 -11.47
CA LEU A 142 16.04 0.52 -10.92
C LEU A 142 16.51 0.96 -9.52
N ASP A 143 16.75 0.00 -8.63
CA ASP A 143 17.18 0.27 -7.26
C ASP A 143 18.58 0.90 -7.24
N SER A 144 19.47 0.53 -8.17
CA SER A 144 20.78 1.20 -8.32
C SER A 144 20.62 2.63 -8.81
N PHE A 145 19.80 2.88 -9.84
CA PHE A 145 19.54 4.22 -10.36
C PHE A 145 18.99 5.16 -9.27
N LEU A 146 17.98 4.73 -8.53
CA LEU A 146 17.37 5.54 -7.47
C LEU A 146 18.36 5.85 -6.34
N ARG A 147 19.21 4.88 -5.95
CA ARG A 147 20.25 5.11 -4.92
C ARG A 147 21.32 6.08 -5.41
N SER A 148 21.82 5.90 -6.63
CA SER A 148 22.82 6.81 -7.20
C SER A 148 22.27 8.23 -7.27
N ARG A 149 21.00 8.41 -7.60
CA ARG A 149 20.36 9.73 -7.60
C ARG A 149 20.24 10.34 -6.20
N ALA A 150 19.91 9.54 -5.18
CA ALA A 150 19.94 10.01 -3.79
C ALA A 150 21.35 10.46 -3.38
N GLN A 151 22.40 9.72 -3.74
CA GLN A 151 23.79 10.09 -3.50
C GLN A 151 24.18 11.40 -4.21
N SER A 152 23.81 11.55 -5.49
CA SER A 152 24.10 12.76 -6.26
C SER A 152 23.41 14.01 -5.69
N ASN A 153 22.32 13.85 -4.94
CA ASN A 153 21.64 14.93 -4.22
C ASN A 153 22.19 15.16 -2.80
N GLY A 154 23.26 14.47 -2.39
CA GLY A 154 23.95 14.70 -1.12
C GLY A 154 23.64 13.70 -0.01
N ALA A 155 22.92 12.60 -0.28
CA ALA A 155 22.71 11.56 0.73
C ALA A 155 24.01 10.77 0.99
N ASN A 156 24.39 10.63 2.26
CA ASN A 156 25.51 9.80 2.70
C ASN A 156 25.12 8.32 2.60
N PHE A 157 25.56 7.65 1.54
CA PHE A 157 25.27 6.23 1.34
C PHE A 157 26.22 5.34 2.15
N ILE A 158 25.63 4.54 3.03
CA ILE A 158 26.35 3.60 3.89
C ILE A 158 25.96 2.18 3.46
N THR A 159 26.92 1.49 2.85
CA THR A 159 26.80 0.05 2.61
C THR A 159 27.06 -0.68 3.93
N GLY A 160 25.99 -1.04 4.64
CA GLY A 160 26.08 -1.60 5.97
C GLY A 160 24.77 -2.18 6.48
N LEU A 161 24.88 -3.16 7.38
CA LEU A 161 23.73 -3.77 8.03
C LEU A 161 23.42 -3.02 9.33
N VAL A 162 22.21 -2.48 9.44
CA VAL A 162 21.71 -1.92 10.71
C VAL A 162 21.33 -3.08 11.63
N THR A 163 22.05 -3.20 12.74
CA THR A 163 21.93 -4.30 13.69
C THR A 163 20.96 -3.97 14.81
N ASP A 164 20.94 -2.72 15.27
CA ASP A 164 20.08 -2.28 16.37
C ASP A 164 19.84 -0.76 16.36
N ILE A 165 18.83 -0.29 17.09
CA ILE A 165 18.48 1.14 17.20
C ILE A 165 18.10 1.45 18.64
N GLU A 166 18.84 2.36 19.26
CA GLU A 166 18.49 2.90 20.58
C GLU A 166 17.44 4.00 20.42
N VAL A 167 16.30 3.81 21.11
CA VAL A 167 15.19 4.78 21.16
C VAL A 167 15.27 5.53 22.49
N PRO A 168 15.23 6.87 22.48
CA PRO A 168 15.28 7.64 23.72
C PRO A 168 14.00 7.46 24.56
N ASP A 169 14.15 7.41 25.89
CA ASP A 169 13.04 7.24 26.86
C ASP A 169 11.97 8.33 26.77
N SER A 170 12.40 9.54 26.39
CA SER A 170 11.52 10.66 26.06
C SER A 170 11.79 11.08 24.63
N TYR A 171 10.73 11.20 23.83
CA TYR A 171 10.79 11.79 22.51
C TYR A 171 11.10 13.30 22.55
N SER A 172 11.33 13.91 23.71
CA SER A 172 11.81 15.30 23.82
C SER A 172 13.32 15.36 23.49
N SER A 173 13.62 15.75 22.25
CA SER A 173 14.92 16.21 21.71
C SER A 173 16.16 15.30 21.73
N LYS A 174 16.20 14.20 22.51
CA LYS A 174 17.35 13.27 22.47
C LYS A 174 17.45 12.54 21.13
N PRO A 175 18.65 12.33 20.55
CA PRO A 175 18.82 11.62 19.29
C PRO A 175 18.53 10.12 19.44
N TYR A 176 18.23 9.47 18.32
CA TYR A 176 18.30 8.01 18.17
C TYR A 176 19.74 7.62 17.86
N VAL A 177 20.16 6.42 18.26
CA VAL A 177 21.49 5.89 17.91
C VAL A 177 21.33 4.65 17.04
N ILE A 178 21.85 4.71 15.81
CA ILE A 178 21.82 3.62 14.83
C ILE A 178 23.09 2.79 14.97
N HIS A 179 22.95 1.56 15.46
CA HIS A 179 24.03 0.58 15.47
C HIS A 179 24.06 -0.19 14.16
N HIS A 180 25.22 -0.17 13.49
CA HIS A 180 25.38 -0.80 12.20
C HIS A 180 26.75 -1.43 12.04
N THR A 181 26.86 -2.34 11.08
CA THR A 181 28.12 -3.01 10.73
C THR A 181 28.52 -2.67 9.31
N VAL A 182 29.76 -2.21 9.13
CA VAL A 182 30.41 -1.97 7.83
C VAL A 182 31.71 -2.76 7.83
N ASN A 183 31.91 -3.64 6.83
CA ASN A 183 33.11 -4.48 6.72
C ASN A 183 33.43 -5.24 8.03
N ASN A 184 32.41 -5.82 8.67
CA ASN A 184 32.48 -6.51 9.97
C ASN A 184 32.92 -5.63 11.17
N CYS A 185 33.02 -4.31 11.00
CA CYS A 185 33.26 -3.37 12.09
C CYS A 185 31.94 -2.77 12.59
N LYS A 186 31.69 -2.86 13.89
CA LYS A 186 30.55 -2.20 14.54
C LYS A 186 30.78 -0.69 14.61
N ARG A 187 29.74 0.08 14.30
CA ARG A 187 29.72 1.54 14.32
C ARG A 187 28.37 2.02 14.84
N SER A 188 28.35 3.26 15.33
CA SER A 188 27.15 3.90 15.85
C SER A 188 27.02 5.29 15.24
N LEU A 189 25.79 5.72 14.95
CA LEU A 189 25.50 7.03 14.39
C LEU A 189 24.30 7.66 15.10
N ALA A 190 24.48 8.85 15.65
CA ALA A 190 23.38 9.60 16.27
C ALA A 190 22.61 10.39 15.20
N VAL A 191 21.29 10.21 15.15
CA VAL A 191 20.39 10.90 14.22
C VAL A 191 19.17 11.46 14.96
N ASP A 192 18.53 12.46 14.36
CA ASP A 192 17.38 13.11 15.00
C ASP A 192 16.07 12.40 14.63
N LEU A 193 15.98 11.78 13.44
CA LEU A 193 14.81 11.04 12.97
C LEU A 193 15.19 9.81 12.13
N ILE A 194 14.23 8.90 11.97
CA ILE A 194 14.41 7.65 11.22
C ILE A 194 13.27 7.46 10.21
N VAL A 195 13.62 7.15 8.97
CA VAL A 195 12.70 6.62 7.96
C VAL A 195 12.96 5.12 7.79
N GLY A 196 12.01 4.30 8.22
CA GLY A 196 12.04 2.85 8.06
C GLY A 196 11.57 2.43 6.68
N ALA A 197 12.52 2.01 5.83
CA ALA A 197 12.32 1.53 4.47
C ALA A 197 12.88 0.10 4.27
N ASP A 198 13.01 -0.66 5.35
CA ASP A 198 13.75 -1.92 5.47
C ASP A 198 12.89 -3.17 5.14
N GLY A 199 11.89 -2.96 4.28
CA GLY A 199 11.12 -4.03 3.66
C GLY A 199 10.12 -4.72 4.59
N ALA A 200 9.57 -5.84 4.11
CA ALA A 200 8.48 -6.54 4.80
C ALA A 200 8.89 -7.15 6.16
N ASN A 201 10.18 -7.35 6.41
CA ASN A 201 10.74 -7.86 7.67
C ASN A 201 11.30 -6.74 8.56
N SER A 202 10.76 -5.53 8.42
CA SER A 202 11.25 -4.30 9.03
C SER A 202 11.60 -4.46 10.51
N LYS A 203 12.86 -4.16 10.84
CA LYS A 203 13.37 -4.01 12.20
C LYS A 203 12.88 -2.70 12.79
N VAL A 204 12.86 -1.62 12.00
CA VAL A 204 12.36 -0.30 12.44
C VAL A 204 10.91 -0.40 12.90
N ALA A 205 10.07 -1.13 12.18
CA ALA A 205 8.67 -1.37 12.56
C ALA A 205 8.53 -2.10 13.91
N LYS A 206 9.42 -3.07 14.20
CA LYS A 206 9.42 -3.79 15.49
C LYS A 206 9.80 -2.85 16.65
N ILE A 207 10.80 -2.01 16.45
CA ILE A 207 11.29 -1.06 17.47
C ILE A 207 10.19 -0.09 17.92
N ILE A 208 9.39 0.39 16.98
CA ILE A 208 8.29 1.32 17.31
C ILE A 208 7.00 0.62 17.72
N ASP A 209 6.99 -0.71 17.81
CA ASP A 209 5.77 -1.52 18.01
C ASP A 209 4.68 -1.11 17.00
N ALA A 210 4.99 -1.27 15.71
CA ALA A 210 4.12 -0.86 14.61
C ALA A 210 2.83 -1.71 14.49
N GLY A 211 2.74 -2.82 15.23
CA GLY A 211 1.77 -3.88 15.00
C GLY A 211 2.09 -4.72 13.76
N ASN A 212 1.49 -5.90 13.64
CA ASN A 212 1.74 -6.83 12.53
C ASN A 212 0.81 -6.58 11.33
N TYR A 213 1.20 -7.10 10.17
CA TYR A 213 0.31 -7.33 9.03
C TYR A 213 0.37 -8.78 8.57
N SER A 214 -0.62 -9.21 7.78
CA SER A 214 -0.50 -10.43 7.00
C SER A 214 0.44 -10.22 5.80
N CYS A 215 1.07 -11.31 5.35
CA CYS A 215 1.90 -11.31 4.15
C CYS A 215 1.46 -12.43 3.22
N ALA A 216 1.50 -12.19 1.92
CA ALA A 216 1.70 -13.24 0.92
C ALA A 216 3.15 -13.71 0.92
N ILE A 217 3.40 -14.92 0.41
CA ILE A 217 4.72 -15.31 -0.09
C ILE A 217 4.66 -15.27 -1.61
N ALA A 218 5.55 -14.51 -2.23
CA ALA A 218 5.80 -14.59 -3.67
C ALA A 218 7.01 -15.49 -3.91
N PHE A 219 6.92 -16.32 -4.95
CA PHE A 219 7.99 -17.21 -5.39
C PHE A 219 8.12 -17.09 -6.92
N GLN A 220 9.34 -16.98 -7.41
CA GLN A 220 9.58 -16.92 -8.85
C GLN A 220 10.90 -17.58 -9.26
N GLU A 221 10.92 -18.00 -10.51
CA GLU A 221 12.11 -18.40 -11.24
C GLU A 221 12.40 -17.37 -12.33
N ARG A 222 13.66 -16.94 -12.42
CA ARG A 222 14.16 -16.26 -13.63
C ARG A 222 14.60 -17.35 -14.60
N ILE A 223 13.98 -17.42 -15.76
CA ILE A 223 14.25 -18.45 -16.77
C ILE A 223 14.76 -17.77 -18.03
N LYS A 224 16.04 -17.95 -18.32
CA LYS A 224 16.64 -17.51 -19.58
C LYS A 224 16.11 -18.38 -20.71
N LEU A 225 15.53 -17.77 -21.73
CA LEU A 225 14.92 -18.48 -22.85
C LEU A 225 15.80 -18.36 -24.10
N PRO A 226 15.70 -19.31 -25.06
CA PRO A 226 16.22 -19.12 -26.41
C PRO A 226 15.59 -17.89 -27.08
N ASP A 227 16.33 -17.24 -28.00
CA ASP A 227 15.89 -15.98 -28.63
C ASP A 227 14.53 -16.10 -29.33
N GLU A 228 14.29 -17.21 -30.04
CA GLU A 228 12.99 -17.51 -30.67
C GLU A 228 11.82 -17.49 -29.67
N LYS A 229 12.04 -18.02 -28.45
CA LYS A 229 11.03 -18.01 -27.39
C LYS A 229 10.93 -16.66 -26.69
N MET A 230 12.03 -15.90 -26.62
CA MET A 230 12.00 -14.51 -26.13
C MET A 230 11.21 -13.59 -27.05
N GLU A 231 11.21 -13.84 -28.37
CA GLU A 231 10.45 -13.04 -29.33
C GLU A 231 8.93 -13.10 -29.07
N TYR A 232 8.40 -14.27 -28.68
CA TYR A 232 7.01 -14.40 -28.24
C TYR A 232 6.66 -13.45 -27.08
N TYR A 233 7.63 -13.19 -26.20
CA TYR A 233 7.50 -12.31 -25.05
C TYR A 233 8.08 -10.91 -25.27
N HIS A 234 8.33 -10.50 -26.52
CA HIS A 234 8.93 -9.20 -26.83
C HIS A 234 8.08 -8.02 -26.32
N ASN A 235 6.76 -8.08 -26.44
CA ASN A 235 5.82 -7.05 -25.95
C ASN A 235 4.64 -7.63 -25.16
N LEU A 236 4.78 -8.88 -24.71
CA LEU A 236 3.71 -9.65 -24.08
C LEU A 236 4.07 -10.01 -22.63
N ALA A 237 3.13 -9.77 -21.73
CA ALA A 237 3.12 -10.34 -20.38
C ALA A 237 1.90 -11.25 -20.22
N GLU A 238 1.99 -12.23 -19.32
CA GLU A 238 0.89 -13.17 -19.06
C GLU A 238 0.59 -13.26 -17.56
N MET A 239 -0.69 -13.32 -17.24
CA MET A 239 -1.24 -13.50 -15.89
C MET A 239 -2.17 -14.71 -15.89
N TYR A 240 -1.97 -15.59 -14.91
CA TYR A 240 -2.68 -16.85 -14.77
C TYR A 240 -3.41 -16.90 -13.45
N VAL A 241 -4.70 -17.24 -13.49
CA VAL A 241 -5.53 -17.39 -12.30
C VAL A 241 -6.11 -18.80 -12.26
N GLY A 242 -6.15 -19.41 -11.07
CA GLY A 242 -6.66 -20.77 -10.87
C GLY A 242 -6.06 -21.43 -9.63
N ASP A 243 -6.83 -22.28 -8.96
CA ASP A 243 -6.39 -22.96 -7.72
C ASP A 243 -5.13 -23.81 -7.90
N ASP A 244 -4.86 -24.29 -9.11
CA ASP A 244 -3.65 -25.05 -9.47
C ASP A 244 -2.39 -24.19 -9.47
N VAL A 245 -2.51 -22.89 -9.77
CA VAL A 245 -1.39 -21.95 -9.80
C VAL A 245 -1.36 -21.02 -8.59
N SER A 246 -2.49 -20.75 -7.95
CA SER A 246 -2.60 -19.98 -6.71
C SER A 246 -4.07 -19.91 -6.21
N PRO A 247 -4.33 -20.19 -4.92
CA PRO A 247 -5.68 -20.26 -4.36
C PRO A 247 -6.25 -18.91 -3.90
N ASP A 248 -5.48 -17.82 -3.94
CA ASP A 248 -5.92 -16.51 -3.40
C ASP A 248 -5.17 -15.30 -4.01
N PHE A 249 -4.38 -15.58 -5.05
CA PHE A 249 -3.55 -14.65 -5.81
C PHE A 249 -3.46 -15.13 -7.28
N TYR A 250 -2.45 -14.69 -8.03
CA TYR A 250 -2.21 -15.11 -9.40
C TYR A 250 -0.75 -15.54 -9.64
N ALA A 251 -0.53 -16.24 -10.75
CA ALA A 251 0.77 -16.53 -11.31
C ALA A 251 1.06 -15.65 -12.53
N TRP A 252 2.34 -15.45 -12.86
CA TRP A 252 2.75 -14.53 -13.91
C TRP A 252 3.89 -15.08 -14.76
N VAL A 253 3.96 -14.59 -15.99
CA VAL A 253 5.14 -14.67 -16.87
C VAL A 253 5.45 -13.26 -17.36
N PHE A 254 6.44 -12.62 -16.74
CA PHE A 254 6.80 -11.23 -17.06
C PHE A 254 8.18 -11.14 -17.71
N PRO A 255 8.28 -10.57 -18.92
CA PRO A 255 9.54 -10.53 -19.64
C PRO A 255 10.50 -9.47 -19.12
N LYS A 256 11.77 -9.71 -19.38
CA LYS A 256 12.93 -8.84 -19.16
C LYS A 256 13.80 -8.87 -20.42
N CYS A 257 15.06 -8.45 -20.31
CA CYS A 257 15.94 -8.30 -21.47
C CYS A 257 16.31 -9.63 -22.15
N ASP A 258 16.53 -10.70 -21.40
CA ASP A 258 16.99 -12.01 -21.90
C ASP A 258 16.33 -13.21 -21.20
N HIS A 259 15.36 -12.94 -20.33
CA HIS A 259 14.67 -13.96 -19.54
C HIS A 259 13.23 -13.53 -19.24
N VAL A 260 12.46 -14.49 -18.74
CA VAL A 260 11.15 -14.24 -18.14
C VAL A 260 11.21 -14.53 -16.64
N ALA A 261 10.46 -13.76 -15.85
CA ALA A 261 10.14 -14.12 -14.47
C ALA A 261 8.85 -14.93 -14.48
N VAL A 262 8.95 -16.22 -14.13
CA VAL A 262 7.81 -17.13 -13.98
C VAL A 262 7.58 -17.37 -12.50
N GLY A 263 6.48 -16.89 -11.97
CA GLY A 263 6.24 -16.94 -10.53
C GLY A 263 4.77 -17.00 -10.16
N THR A 264 4.55 -17.16 -8.86
CA THR A 264 3.24 -17.18 -8.23
C THR A 264 3.32 -16.64 -6.80
N GLY A 265 2.17 -16.33 -6.21
CA GLY A 265 2.06 -15.91 -4.82
C GLY A 265 0.90 -16.60 -4.10
N THR A 266 0.91 -16.59 -2.77
CA THR A 266 -0.25 -16.97 -1.96
C THR A 266 -0.20 -16.36 -0.57
N VAL A 267 -1.36 -16.01 -0.01
CA VAL A 267 -1.51 -15.52 1.37
C VAL A 267 -1.80 -16.68 2.32
N CYS A 268 -2.68 -17.59 1.94
CA CYS A 268 -3.26 -18.62 2.82
C CYS A 268 -2.46 -19.94 2.82
N ALA A 269 -1.86 -20.33 1.69
CA ALA A 269 -1.31 -21.67 1.48
C ALA A 269 0.21 -21.66 1.26
N LYS A 270 0.94 -20.88 2.05
CA LYS A 270 2.38 -20.60 1.87
C LYS A 270 3.26 -21.86 1.78
N GLN A 271 2.90 -22.93 2.51
CA GLN A 271 3.65 -24.19 2.48
C GLN A 271 3.54 -24.92 1.13
N ASN A 272 2.47 -24.65 0.38
CA ASN A 272 2.21 -25.24 -0.93
C ASN A 272 2.81 -24.43 -2.08
N ILE A 273 3.54 -23.33 -1.81
CA ILE A 273 4.05 -22.42 -2.84
C ILE A 273 4.87 -23.11 -3.95
N LYS A 274 5.62 -24.17 -3.60
CA LYS A 274 6.36 -24.97 -4.59
C LYS A 274 5.45 -25.81 -5.47
N GLY A 275 4.29 -26.25 -4.96
CA GLY A 275 3.26 -26.94 -5.74
C GLY A 275 2.64 -26.01 -6.77
N TYR A 276 2.25 -24.81 -6.33
CA TYR A 276 1.76 -23.75 -7.20
C TYR A 276 2.77 -23.33 -8.27
N GLN A 277 4.07 -23.23 -7.91
CA GLN A 277 5.12 -23.00 -8.89
C GLN A 277 5.19 -24.11 -9.94
N ARG A 278 5.02 -25.39 -9.55
CA ARG A 278 4.94 -26.49 -10.53
C ARG A 278 3.70 -26.36 -11.42
N GLY A 279 2.56 -25.94 -10.87
CA GLY A 279 1.35 -25.66 -11.64
C GLY A 279 1.58 -24.65 -12.75
N ILE A 280 2.15 -23.48 -12.44
CA ILE A 280 2.46 -22.48 -13.48
C ILE A 280 3.51 -22.98 -14.47
N ARG A 281 4.54 -23.72 -14.00
CA ARG A 281 5.54 -24.35 -14.87
C ARG A 281 4.91 -25.31 -15.89
N GLU A 282 3.88 -26.05 -15.50
CA GLU A 282 3.15 -26.94 -16.39
C GLU A 282 2.31 -26.15 -17.41
N ARG A 283 1.53 -25.16 -16.95
CA ARG A 283 0.72 -24.30 -17.83
C ARG A 283 1.54 -23.60 -18.92
N VAL A 284 2.81 -23.32 -18.66
CA VAL A 284 3.69 -22.61 -19.61
C VAL A 284 4.80 -23.47 -20.19
N ARG A 285 4.73 -24.81 -20.02
CA ARG A 285 5.78 -25.78 -20.38
C ARG A 285 6.31 -25.61 -21.79
N GLU A 286 5.42 -25.50 -22.78
CA GLU A 286 5.81 -25.32 -24.19
C GLU A 286 6.38 -23.93 -24.50
N LYS A 287 5.96 -22.90 -23.76
CA LYS A 287 6.43 -21.51 -23.93
C LYS A 287 7.83 -21.32 -23.37
N ILE A 288 8.21 -22.07 -22.35
CA ILE A 288 9.53 -22.02 -21.70
C ILE A 288 10.47 -23.16 -22.11
N LYS A 289 10.06 -23.98 -23.09
CA LYS A 289 10.85 -25.12 -23.57
C LYS A 289 12.26 -24.67 -24.02
N GLY A 290 13.28 -25.39 -23.57
CA GLY A 290 14.69 -25.02 -23.81
C GLY A 290 15.22 -23.93 -22.87
N GLY A 291 14.39 -23.38 -21.99
CA GLY A 291 14.80 -22.38 -21.02
C GLY A 291 15.61 -22.93 -19.85
N LYS A 292 16.55 -22.12 -19.34
CA LYS A 292 17.40 -22.43 -18.17
C LYS A 292 17.01 -21.56 -16.99
N VAL A 293 16.70 -22.18 -15.85
CA VAL A 293 16.51 -21.46 -14.58
C VAL A 293 17.86 -20.88 -14.16
N ILE A 294 17.95 -19.55 -14.10
CA ILE A 294 19.17 -18.82 -13.71
C ILE A 294 19.11 -18.31 -12.27
N LYS A 295 17.89 -18.20 -11.70
CA LYS A 295 17.70 -17.78 -10.32
C LYS A 295 16.35 -18.26 -9.79
N VAL A 296 16.35 -18.68 -8.53
CA VAL A 296 15.13 -19.03 -7.77
C VAL A 296 15.02 -18.08 -6.60
N GLU A 297 13.84 -17.49 -6.43
CA GLU A 297 13.67 -16.34 -5.56
C GLU A 297 12.34 -16.40 -4.80
N ALA A 298 12.32 -15.96 -3.55
CA ALA A 298 11.09 -15.82 -2.78
C ALA A 298 11.13 -14.59 -1.87
N HIS A 299 9.99 -13.95 -1.66
CA HIS A 299 9.91 -12.78 -0.77
C HIS A 299 8.51 -12.59 -0.18
N PRO A 300 8.39 -12.19 1.10
CA PRO A 300 7.10 -11.80 1.66
C PRO A 300 6.60 -10.50 1.05
N ILE A 301 5.30 -10.43 0.79
CA ILE A 301 4.60 -9.24 0.32
C ILE A 301 3.57 -8.87 1.37
N PRO A 302 3.62 -7.68 1.99
CA PRO A 302 2.62 -7.26 2.96
C PRO A 302 1.27 -7.04 2.29
N GLU A 303 0.19 -7.41 2.95
CA GLU A 303 -1.15 -7.36 2.35
C GLU A 303 -1.95 -6.12 2.81
N HIS A 304 -1.53 -5.45 3.87
CA HIS A 304 -2.22 -4.25 4.34
C HIS A 304 -1.29 -3.34 5.13
N PRO A 305 -1.63 -2.05 5.24
CA PRO A 305 -0.89 -1.12 6.07
C PRO A 305 -0.83 -1.58 7.54
N ARG A 306 0.29 -1.28 8.21
CA ARG A 306 0.41 -1.50 9.65
C ARG A 306 -0.52 -0.58 10.44
N PRO A 307 -1.02 -1.00 11.62
CA PRO A 307 -1.82 -0.14 12.49
C PRO A 307 -1.11 1.16 12.87
N ARG A 308 0.21 1.09 13.11
CA ARG A 308 1.03 2.24 13.44
C ARG A 308 2.18 2.38 12.45
N ARG A 309 2.22 3.52 11.78
CA ARG A 309 3.22 3.85 10.72
C ARG A 309 4.11 5.03 11.08
N VAL A 310 3.76 5.74 12.15
CA VAL A 310 4.52 6.85 12.72
C VAL A 310 4.50 6.68 14.25
N ARG A 311 5.65 6.84 14.90
CA ARG A 311 5.80 6.92 16.38
C ARG A 311 7.08 7.67 16.73
N GLY A 312 7.01 8.61 17.65
CA GLY A 312 8.09 9.57 17.89
C GLY A 312 8.49 10.26 16.59
N ARG A 313 9.80 10.33 16.33
CA ARG A 313 10.35 10.84 15.07
C ARG A 313 10.76 9.70 14.13
N VAL A 314 9.96 8.65 14.10
CA VAL A 314 10.13 7.51 13.21
C VAL A 314 8.91 7.39 12.31
N ALA A 315 9.14 7.30 10.99
CA ALA A 315 8.10 7.05 9.99
C ALA A 315 8.44 5.81 9.15
N LEU A 316 7.44 4.99 8.83
CA LEU A 316 7.58 3.83 7.95
C LEU A 316 7.11 4.18 6.53
N VAL A 317 7.78 3.63 5.53
CA VAL A 317 7.45 3.76 4.09
C VAL A 317 7.51 2.41 3.38
N GLY A 318 6.91 2.34 2.18
CA GLY A 318 6.88 1.13 1.34
C GLY A 318 6.41 -0.13 2.08
N ASP A 319 7.07 -1.26 1.83
CA ASP A 319 6.72 -2.54 2.44
C ASP A 319 6.78 -2.52 3.98
N ALA A 320 7.68 -1.73 4.57
CA ALA A 320 7.77 -1.62 6.03
C ALA A 320 6.48 -1.05 6.63
N ALA A 321 5.83 -0.12 5.92
CA ALA A 321 4.52 0.43 6.26
C ALA A 321 3.34 -0.44 5.81
N GLY A 322 3.56 -1.42 4.93
CA GLY A 322 2.53 -2.27 4.32
C GLY A 322 1.86 -1.65 3.09
N TYR A 323 2.58 -0.82 2.33
CA TYR A 323 2.04 -0.13 1.16
C TYR A 323 2.20 -0.92 -0.14
N VAL A 324 1.59 -2.10 -0.17
CA VAL A 324 1.42 -2.89 -1.39
C VAL A 324 -0.08 -3.01 -1.66
N THR A 325 -0.48 -2.82 -2.92
CA THR A 325 -1.88 -2.97 -3.27
C THR A 325 -2.24 -4.44 -3.43
N LYS A 326 -3.35 -4.79 -2.78
CA LYS A 326 -4.08 -6.03 -2.98
C LYS A 326 -4.58 -6.17 -4.41
N CYS A 327 -4.99 -7.38 -4.79
CA CYS A 327 -5.41 -7.76 -6.16
C CYS A 327 -4.27 -7.75 -7.20
N SER A 328 -3.44 -6.70 -7.27
CA SER A 328 -2.36 -6.56 -8.28
C SER A 328 -0.95 -6.84 -7.76
N GLY A 329 -0.74 -6.98 -6.45
CA GLY A 329 0.59 -7.17 -5.86
C GLY A 329 1.57 -6.01 -6.08
N GLU A 330 1.09 -4.85 -6.55
CA GLU A 330 1.94 -3.75 -6.95
C GLU A 330 2.50 -3.01 -5.72
N GLY A 331 3.83 -2.93 -5.66
CA GLY A 331 4.53 -2.25 -4.57
C GLY A 331 5.58 -1.23 -4.99
N ILE A 332 6.16 -1.33 -6.20
CA ILE A 332 7.32 -0.49 -6.58
C ILE A 332 6.96 1.00 -6.56
N TYR A 333 5.89 1.38 -7.26
CA TYR A 333 5.44 2.77 -7.31
C TYR A 333 5.06 3.29 -5.91
N PHE A 334 4.24 2.55 -5.16
CA PHE A 334 3.81 2.97 -3.82
C PHE A 334 4.97 3.03 -2.82
N ALA A 335 5.98 2.17 -2.96
CA ALA A 335 7.22 2.25 -2.20
C ALA A 335 7.96 3.55 -2.52
N ALA A 336 8.29 3.81 -3.78
CA ALA A 336 8.99 5.02 -4.19
C ALA A 336 8.20 6.29 -3.82
N LYS A 337 6.88 6.27 -4.04
CA LYS A 337 5.97 7.39 -3.77
C LYS A 337 5.85 7.71 -2.30
N SER A 338 5.66 6.70 -1.45
CA SER A 338 5.61 6.92 0.01
C SER A 338 6.95 7.42 0.54
N GLY A 339 8.06 6.90 0.02
CA GLY A 339 9.40 7.41 0.33
C GLY A 339 9.55 8.90 0.02
N LYS A 340 9.27 9.28 -1.23
CA LYS A 340 9.32 10.67 -1.70
C LYS A 340 8.41 11.59 -0.86
N MET A 341 7.15 11.21 -0.69
CA MET A 341 6.18 11.97 0.12
C MET A 341 6.62 12.13 1.58
N CYS A 342 7.20 11.09 2.17
CA CYS A 342 7.70 11.15 3.55
C CYS A 342 8.90 12.11 3.67
N GLY A 343 9.85 12.04 2.73
CA GLY A 343 10.99 12.96 2.68
C GLY A 343 10.56 14.41 2.49
N GLU A 344 9.70 14.69 1.52
CA GLU A 344 9.12 16.02 1.27
C GLU A 344 8.37 16.57 2.50
N ALA A 345 7.59 15.72 3.18
CA ALA A 345 6.88 16.09 4.40
C ALA A 345 7.84 16.44 5.55
N ILE A 346 8.94 15.70 5.71
CA ILE A 346 9.96 16.00 6.72
C ILE A 346 10.66 17.31 6.39
N VAL A 347 11.03 17.55 5.13
CA VAL A 347 11.65 18.80 4.67
C VAL A 347 10.72 19.98 4.96
N LYS A 348 9.43 19.85 4.64
CA LYS A 348 8.42 20.87 4.92
C LYS A 348 8.28 21.13 6.43
N ALA A 349 8.11 20.08 7.23
CA ALA A 349 7.95 20.19 8.69
C ALA A 349 9.18 20.79 9.38
N SER A 350 10.37 20.50 8.86
CA SER A 350 11.65 20.96 9.40
C SER A 350 12.11 22.31 8.85
N GLU A 351 11.35 22.96 7.97
CA GLU A 351 11.78 24.19 7.27
C GLU A 351 13.14 24.02 6.59
N GLY A 352 13.29 22.97 5.78
CA GLY A 352 14.55 22.69 5.08
C GLY A 352 15.67 22.23 6.04
N GLY A 353 15.31 21.44 7.05
CA GLY A 353 16.23 20.87 8.03
C GLY A 353 16.67 21.82 9.15
N GLU A 354 16.02 22.97 9.33
CA GLU A 354 16.37 23.98 10.36
C GLU A 354 15.64 23.79 11.70
N LYS A 355 14.56 23.02 11.70
CA LYS A 355 13.75 22.74 12.89
C LYS A 355 13.67 21.25 13.20
N MET A 356 13.53 20.94 14.48
CA MET A 356 13.15 19.61 14.89
C MET A 356 11.71 19.27 14.48
N VAL A 357 11.49 18.03 14.07
CA VAL A 357 10.18 17.48 13.68
C VAL A 357 9.59 16.71 14.85
N SER A 358 8.29 16.87 15.14
CA SER A 358 7.57 16.06 16.14
C SER A 358 6.85 14.85 15.52
N GLU A 359 6.28 13.99 16.36
CA GLU A 359 5.37 12.93 15.90
C GLU A 359 4.11 13.52 15.23
N GLU A 360 3.57 14.62 15.77
CA GLU A 360 2.40 15.28 15.16
C GLU A 360 2.72 15.85 13.78
N ASP A 361 3.93 16.38 13.58
CA ASP A 361 4.36 16.88 12.27
C ASP A 361 4.41 15.75 11.24
N LEU A 362 5.02 14.60 11.58
CA LEU A 362 5.03 13.43 10.70
C LEU A 362 3.61 12.90 10.41
N LYS A 363 2.73 12.91 11.41
CA LYS A 363 1.33 12.51 11.20
C LYS A 363 0.60 13.48 10.29
N ARG A 364 0.80 14.79 10.47
CA ARG A 364 0.10 15.85 9.75
C ARG A 364 0.58 15.97 8.31
N GLU A 365 1.88 16.04 8.09
CA GLU A 365 2.46 16.35 6.78
C GLU A 365 2.66 15.09 5.91
N TYR A 366 2.89 13.92 6.51
CA TYR A 366 3.09 12.67 5.77
C TYR A 366 1.90 11.73 5.87
N LEU A 367 1.58 11.24 7.07
CA LEU A 367 0.65 10.12 7.22
C LEU A 367 -0.78 10.49 6.75
N ARG A 368 -1.25 11.68 7.14
CA ARG A 368 -2.56 12.19 6.73
C ARG A 368 -2.65 12.38 5.22
N GLU A 369 -1.63 12.95 4.59
CA GLU A 369 -1.62 13.19 3.14
C GLU A 369 -1.54 11.88 2.35
N TRP A 370 -0.75 10.91 2.83
CA TRP A 370 -0.75 9.56 2.27
C TRP A 370 -2.13 8.91 2.38
N ASP A 371 -2.72 8.91 3.57
CA ASP A 371 -4.00 8.27 3.83
C ASP A 371 -5.13 8.94 3.05
N LYS A 372 -5.14 10.27 2.97
CA LYS A 372 -6.07 11.03 2.12
C LYS A 372 -5.98 10.59 0.68
N LYS A 373 -4.76 10.44 0.15
CA LYS A 373 -4.54 10.15 -1.27
C LYS A 373 -4.80 8.70 -1.65
N TYR A 374 -4.47 7.73 -0.79
CA TYR A 374 -4.40 6.32 -1.19
C TYR A 374 -5.26 5.35 -0.36
N SER A 375 -5.81 5.73 0.80
CA SER A 375 -6.58 4.77 1.63
C SER A 375 -7.78 4.17 0.88
N ASN A 376 -8.48 4.98 0.09
CA ASN A 376 -9.64 4.51 -0.66
C ASN A 376 -9.22 3.54 -1.77
N THR A 377 -8.12 3.81 -2.47
CA THR A 377 -7.55 2.89 -3.47
C THR A 377 -7.21 1.54 -2.85
N PHE A 378 -6.55 1.52 -1.68
CA PHE A 378 -6.18 0.28 -1.01
C PHE A 378 -7.42 -0.51 -0.54
N ARG A 379 -8.44 0.17 0.00
CA ARG A 379 -9.70 -0.48 0.41
C ARG A 379 -10.45 -1.07 -0.77
N PHE A 380 -10.52 -0.34 -1.89
CA PHE A 380 -11.16 -0.81 -3.11
C PHE A 380 -10.47 -2.06 -3.67
N LEU A 381 -9.14 -2.05 -3.74
CA LEU A 381 -8.36 -3.17 -4.24
C LEU A 381 -8.41 -4.40 -3.31
N ASP A 382 -8.50 -4.20 -1.99
CA ASP A 382 -8.77 -5.29 -1.02
C ASP A 382 -10.12 -5.96 -1.30
N LEU A 383 -11.14 -5.15 -1.56
CA LEU A 383 -12.48 -5.63 -1.85
C LEU A 383 -12.53 -6.43 -3.16
N LEU A 384 -11.89 -5.93 -4.23
CA LEU A 384 -11.78 -6.67 -5.49
C LEU A 384 -11.06 -8.01 -5.30
N GLN A 385 -9.98 -8.05 -4.50
CA GLN A 385 -9.29 -9.31 -4.24
C GLN A 385 -10.21 -10.33 -3.58
N ARG A 386 -10.96 -9.96 -2.54
CA ARG A 386 -11.86 -10.89 -1.83
C ARG A 386 -12.90 -11.49 -2.78
N VAL A 387 -13.48 -10.63 -3.62
CA VAL A 387 -14.57 -10.97 -4.53
C VAL A 387 -14.11 -11.89 -5.65
N PHE A 388 -12.99 -11.56 -6.29
CA PHE A 388 -12.53 -12.26 -7.50
C PHE A 388 -11.58 -13.42 -7.22
N TYR A 389 -10.79 -13.38 -6.15
CA TYR A 389 -9.78 -14.40 -5.85
C TYR A 389 -10.23 -15.43 -4.83
N GLY A 390 -11.45 -15.34 -4.29
CA GLY A 390 -11.96 -16.29 -3.31
C GLY A 390 -12.35 -17.66 -3.89
N SER A 391 -12.51 -17.78 -5.21
CA SER A 391 -12.84 -19.06 -5.89
C SER A 391 -12.47 -19.02 -7.37
N ASP A 392 -12.32 -20.19 -7.99
CA ASP A 392 -12.12 -20.29 -9.46
C ASP A 392 -13.26 -19.65 -10.24
N VAL A 393 -14.48 -19.72 -9.71
CA VAL A 393 -15.65 -19.10 -10.33
C VAL A 393 -15.56 -17.57 -10.34
N GLY A 394 -15.07 -16.98 -9.25
CA GLY A 394 -14.75 -15.56 -9.19
C GLY A 394 -13.62 -15.20 -10.18
N ARG A 395 -12.62 -16.06 -10.34
CA ARG A 395 -11.51 -15.84 -11.28
C ARG A 395 -11.95 -15.92 -12.74
N GLU A 396 -12.84 -16.84 -13.09
CA GLU A 396 -13.48 -16.87 -14.41
C GLU A 396 -14.22 -15.56 -14.69
N ALA A 397 -15.00 -15.08 -13.71
CA ALA A 397 -15.71 -13.81 -13.83
C ALA A 397 -14.75 -12.62 -14.02
N LEU A 398 -13.62 -12.60 -13.31
CA LEU A 398 -12.57 -11.60 -13.50
C LEU A 398 -12.03 -11.63 -14.94
N VAL A 399 -11.68 -12.81 -15.45
CA VAL A 399 -11.13 -12.93 -16.81
C VAL A 399 -12.16 -12.50 -17.86
N GLU A 400 -13.42 -12.92 -17.75
CA GLU A 400 -14.48 -12.50 -18.66
C GLU A 400 -14.67 -10.98 -18.65
N LEU A 401 -14.68 -10.35 -17.46
CA LEU A 401 -14.77 -8.89 -17.33
C LEU A 401 -13.59 -8.15 -17.95
N CYS A 402 -12.38 -8.70 -17.81
CA CYS A 402 -11.21 -8.15 -18.48
C CYS A 402 -11.32 -8.17 -20.01
N GLY A 403 -12.24 -8.94 -20.59
CA GLY A 403 -12.53 -8.94 -22.03
C GLY A 403 -13.29 -7.69 -22.52
N ASP A 404 -13.90 -6.93 -21.62
CA ASP A 404 -14.66 -5.73 -21.96
C ASP A 404 -13.73 -4.52 -22.16
N GLU A 405 -13.78 -3.88 -23.34
CA GLU A 405 -12.90 -2.77 -23.70
C GLU A 405 -13.02 -1.55 -22.78
N TYR A 406 -14.20 -1.30 -22.18
CA TYR A 406 -14.36 -0.25 -21.18
C TYR A 406 -13.60 -0.58 -19.90
N VAL A 407 -13.74 -1.82 -19.40
CA VAL A 407 -12.98 -2.30 -18.24
C VAL A 407 -11.47 -2.20 -18.49
N GLN A 408 -11.00 -2.58 -19.69
CA GLN A 408 -9.59 -2.46 -20.03
C GLN A 408 -9.12 -1.00 -19.99
N ARG A 409 -9.83 -0.07 -20.65
CA ARG A 409 -9.48 1.37 -20.64
C ARG A 409 -9.42 1.93 -19.23
N MET A 410 -10.45 1.68 -18.42
CA MET A 410 -10.51 2.15 -17.03
C MET A 410 -9.35 1.60 -16.19
N THR A 411 -9.01 0.33 -16.39
CA THR A 411 -7.90 -0.32 -15.70
C THR A 411 -6.55 0.27 -16.12
N PHE A 412 -6.31 0.48 -17.42
CA PHE A 412 -5.04 1.05 -17.91
C PHE A 412 -4.86 2.51 -17.51
N ASP A 413 -5.88 3.34 -17.66
CA ASP A 413 -5.80 4.74 -17.22
C ASP A 413 -5.52 4.80 -15.70
N SER A 414 -6.19 3.94 -14.92
CA SER A 414 -5.95 3.82 -13.49
C SER A 414 -4.56 3.29 -13.13
N TYR A 415 -4.09 2.27 -13.85
CA TYR A 415 -2.82 1.63 -13.58
C TYR A 415 -1.65 2.50 -14.04
N LEU A 416 -1.63 2.96 -15.28
CA LEU A 416 -0.49 3.65 -15.91
C LEU A 416 -0.29 5.06 -15.35
N TYR A 417 -1.37 5.76 -15.01
CA TYR A 417 -1.28 7.14 -14.52
C TYR A 417 -1.50 7.29 -13.02
N LYS A 418 -1.96 6.22 -12.35
CA LYS A 418 -2.33 6.25 -10.92
C LYS A 418 -3.30 7.38 -10.58
N LYS A 419 -4.13 7.73 -11.56
CA LYS A 419 -5.26 8.66 -11.50
C LYS A 419 -6.51 7.83 -11.76
N LEU A 420 -7.63 8.16 -11.15
CA LEU A 420 -8.86 7.52 -11.59
C LEU A 420 -9.14 7.93 -13.03
N ALA A 421 -9.46 6.94 -13.87
CA ALA A 421 -10.03 7.18 -15.17
C ALA A 421 -11.38 7.90 -15.02
N SER A 422 -11.65 8.90 -15.86
CA SER A 422 -12.96 9.56 -15.90
C SER A 422 -13.96 8.62 -16.56
N GLY A 423 -14.81 7.98 -15.76
CA GLY A 423 -15.84 7.06 -16.25
C GLY A 423 -17.04 7.78 -16.88
N HIS A 424 -17.76 7.07 -17.75
CA HIS A 424 -19.07 7.48 -18.24
C HIS A 424 -20.14 6.73 -17.45
N ARG A 425 -21.01 7.47 -16.76
CA ARG A 425 -21.93 6.92 -15.74
C ARG A 425 -22.82 5.76 -16.25
N TRP A 426 -23.16 5.75 -17.54
CA TRP A 426 -23.91 4.65 -18.19
C TRP A 426 -23.06 3.40 -18.44
N ASP A 427 -21.82 3.58 -18.88
CA ASP A 427 -20.87 2.47 -19.08
C ASP A 427 -20.46 1.83 -17.76
N ASP A 428 -20.39 2.63 -16.69
CA ASP A 428 -20.17 2.17 -15.32
C ASP A 428 -21.32 1.32 -14.79
N LEU A 429 -22.57 1.77 -14.98
CA LEU A 429 -23.77 1.00 -14.65
C LEU A 429 -23.80 -0.30 -15.46
N LYS A 430 -23.47 -0.23 -16.75
CA LYS A 430 -23.38 -1.40 -17.62
C LYS A 430 -22.28 -2.36 -17.17
N MET A 431 -21.11 -1.88 -16.77
CA MET A 431 -20.01 -2.69 -16.23
C MET A 431 -20.44 -3.41 -14.96
N VAL A 432 -21.15 -2.72 -14.05
CA VAL A 432 -21.68 -3.35 -12.84
C VAL A 432 -22.73 -4.40 -13.17
N LEU A 433 -23.69 -4.10 -14.06
CA LEU A 433 -24.71 -5.06 -14.51
C LEU A 433 -24.08 -6.26 -15.23
N ASN A 434 -23.06 -6.04 -16.06
CA ASN A 434 -22.29 -7.09 -16.72
C ASN A 434 -21.53 -7.92 -15.69
N THR A 435 -20.93 -7.30 -14.68
CA THR A 435 -20.31 -8.00 -13.54
C THR A 435 -21.34 -8.90 -12.87
N PHE A 436 -22.51 -8.39 -12.50
CA PHE A 436 -23.59 -9.22 -11.97
C PHE A 436 -24.00 -10.34 -12.93
N GLY A 437 -24.17 -10.04 -14.22
CA GLY A 437 -24.52 -11.02 -15.24
C GLY A 437 -23.47 -12.13 -15.36
N THR A 438 -22.19 -11.78 -15.32
CA THR A 438 -21.07 -12.73 -15.34
C THR A 438 -21.04 -13.56 -14.06
N PHE A 439 -21.17 -12.96 -12.88
CA PHE A 439 -21.29 -13.71 -11.62
C PHE A 439 -22.51 -14.66 -11.63
N MET A 440 -23.65 -14.24 -12.17
CA MET A 440 -24.84 -15.08 -12.35
C MET A 440 -24.63 -16.21 -13.35
N LYS A 441 -24.01 -15.94 -14.51
CA LYS A 441 -23.62 -16.94 -15.51
C LYS A 441 -22.65 -17.96 -14.93
N CYS A 442 -21.71 -17.51 -14.11
CA CYS A 442 -20.75 -18.33 -13.40
C CYS A 442 -21.33 -18.99 -12.12
N LYS A 443 -22.57 -18.67 -11.72
CA LYS A 443 -23.30 -19.19 -10.52
C LYS A 443 -22.77 -18.76 -9.14
N VAL A 444 -22.41 -17.50 -8.96
CA VAL A 444 -21.98 -16.92 -7.65
C VAL A 444 -22.92 -15.78 -7.26
N VAL A 445 -23.58 -15.87 -6.11
CA VAL A 445 -24.46 -14.78 -5.63
C VAL A 445 -24.33 -14.52 -4.13
N GLY A 446 -24.31 -13.22 -3.81
CA GLY A 446 -25.08 -12.69 -2.69
C GLY A 446 -24.32 -11.76 -1.77
N ARG A 447 -23.75 -12.31 -0.69
CA ARG A 447 -23.37 -11.52 0.49
C ARG A 447 -22.16 -10.61 0.30
N GLU A 448 -21.10 -11.07 -0.38
CA GLU A 448 -19.94 -10.20 -0.65
C GLU A 448 -20.25 -9.14 -1.71
N MET A 449 -21.14 -9.45 -2.66
CA MET A 449 -21.64 -8.47 -3.63
C MET A 449 -22.53 -7.41 -2.97
N GLU A 450 -23.25 -7.77 -1.91
CA GLU A 450 -24.03 -6.83 -1.11
C GLU A 450 -23.14 -5.99 -0.18
N ALA A 451 -22.05 -6.55 0.34
CA ALA A 451 -21.00 -5.81 1.04
C ALA A 451 -20.22 -4.86 0.10
N LEU A 452 -19.99 -5.26 -1.14
CA LEU A 452 -19.53 -4.41 -2.25
C LEU A 452 -20.53 -3.26 -2.48
N ARG A 453 -21.82 -3.57 -2.60
CA ARG A 453 -22.90 -2.60 -2.76
C ARG A 453 -22.97 -1.61 -1.59
N LEU A 454 -22.76 -2.07 -0.35
CA LEU A 454 -22.79 -1.26 0.88
C LEU A 454 -21.49 -0.47 1.10
N SER A 455 -20.33 -1.03 0.77
CA SER A 455 -19.03 -0.34 0.84
C SER A 455 -18.93 0.74 -0.23
N ALA A 456 -19.48 0.46 -1.42
CA ALA A 456 -19.71 1.46 -2.45
C ALA A 456 -20.65 2.56 -1.92
N LYS A 457 -21.80 2.22 -1.32
CA LYS A 457 -22.74 3.18 -0.69
C LYS A 457 -22.09 4.06 0.40
N ARG A 458 -21.26 3.50 1.29
CA ARG A 458 -20.64 4.23 2.41
C ARG A 458 -19.51 5.18 1.99
N ALA A 459 -18.83 4.91 0.88
CA ALA A 459 -17.78 5.79 0.35
C ALA A 459 -18.31 7.13 -0.21
N ILE A 460 -19.64 7.27 -0.36
CA ILE A 460 -20.31 8.40 -1.03
C ILE A 460 -20.94 9.40 -0.05
N SER A 461 -21.01 9.06 1.25
CA SER A 461 -21.89 9.76 2.20
C SER A 461 -21.53 11.19 2.66
N PRO A 462 -20.30 11.76 2.53
CA PRO A 462 -20.07 13.11 3.07
C PRO A 462 -20.42 14.27 2.12
N PHE A 463 -21.06 14.03 0.97
CA PHE A 463 -21.26 15.06 -0.07
C PHE A 463 -22.71 15.28 -0.51
N LEU A 464 -23.68 15.31 0.41
CA LEU A 464 -24.96 15.97 0.14
C LEU A 464 -25.38 16.85 1.33
N PRO A 465 -25.77 18.12 1.08
CA PRO A 465 -26.42 18.97 2.07
C PRO A 465 -27.84 18.46 2.34
N GLY A 466 -28.31 18.68 3.57
CA GLY A 466 -29.63 18.26 4.00
C GLY A 466 -30.76 19.02 3.31
N GLU A 467 -31.85 18.31 3.07
CA GLU A 467 -33.19 18.87 3.16
C GLU A 467 -34.05 17.95 4.02
N ASP A 468 -34.85 18.62 4.85
CA ASP A 468 -35.64 18.13 5.97
C ASP A 468 -37.09 17.78 5.54
N GLU A 469 -37.72 17.00 6.42
CA GLU A 469 -39.17 16.71 6.58
C GLU A 469 -39.85 15.83 5.49
N GLY A 470 -40.66 14.82 5.80
CA GLY A 470 -41.18 14.24 7.03
C GLY A 470 -42.27 13.20 6.67
N GLY A 471 -42.60 12.27 7.58
CA GLY A 471 -43.84 11.48 7.50
C GLY A 471 -43.70 9.95 7.40
N LYS A 472 -44.38 9.27 8.33
CA LYS A 472 -44.46 7.81 8.57
C LYS A 472 -45.19 7.05 7.44
N HIS A 473 -44.70 5.89 7.01
CA HIS A 473 -45.28 4.54 7.19
C HIS A 473 -44.61 3.50 6.27
N VAL A 474 -44.57 2.26 6.75
CA VAL A 474 -44.03 1.05 6.10
C VAL A 474 -44.97 0.53 5.01
N SER A 475 -44.47 0.28 3.78
CA SER A 475 -44.93 -0.83 2.92
C SER A 475 -43.93 -1.14 1.79
N LEU A 476 -43.78 -2.44 1.49
CA LEU A 476 -43.02 -2.98 0.36
C LEU A 476 -43.76 -2.70 -0.96
N SER A 477 -43.15 -2.00 -1.91
CA SER A 477 -43.19 -2.27 -3.37
C SER A 477 -42.68 -1.07 -4.18
N CYS A 478 -41.97 -1.38 -5.28
CA CYS A 478 -41.74 -0.55 -6.47
C CYS A 478 -41.35 0.93 -6.29
N PHE A 479 -40.06 1.24 -6.25
CA PHE A 479 -39.46 2.52 -6.67
C PHE A 479 -37.96 2.25 -6.90
N GLY A 480 -37.26 2.76 -7.89
CA GLY A 480 -37.48 3.72 -8.97
C GLY A 480 -36.07 3.96 -9.54
N ALA A 481 -35.92 3.87 -10.86
CA ALA A 481 -34.65 4.09 -11.52
C ALA A 481 -34.32 5.59 -11.47
N ASP A 482 -33.43 6.03 -10.58
CA ASP A 482 -32.71 7.33 -10.70
C ASP A 482 -31.50 7.51 -9.75
N ASP A 483 -31.28 6.66 -8.73
CA ASP A 483 -30.23 6.88 -7.71
C ASP A 483 -28.92 6.08 -7.87
N PHE A 484 -28.55 5.62 -9.07
CA PHE A 484 -27.36 4.76 -9.28
C PHE A 484 -26.18 5.44 -9.99
N VAL A 485 -26.43 6.61 -10.58
CA VAL A 485 -25.52 7.20 -11.56
C VAL A 485 -24.30 7.85 -10.85
N GLY A 486 -24.35 8.15 -9.55
CA GLY A 486 -23.32 8.93 -8.80
C GLY A 486 -22.06 8.19 -8.31
N ILE A 487 -22.01 6.87 -8.40
CA ILE A 487 -21.06 6.03 -7.65
C ILE A 487 -19.71 5.85 -8.35
N VAL A 488 -19.65 6.14 -9.66
CA VAL A 488 -18.38 6.22 -10.41
C VAL A 488 -17.90 7.67 -10.60
N SER A 489 -18.64 8.64 -10.07
CA SER A 489 -18.33 10.08 -10.16
C SER A 489 -17.96 10.76 -8.82
N GLY A 490 -17.58 10.00 -7.77
CA GLY A 490 -17.48 10.49 -6.39
C GLY A 490 -16.11 10.47 -5.70
N LEU A 491 -14.99 10.45 -6.44
CA LEU A 491 -13.62 10.58 -5.90
C LEU A 491 -13.06 12.02 -5.99
N SER A 492 -13.96 13.00 -6.04
CA SER A 492 -13.66 14.42 -5.95
C SER A 492 -13.64 14.87 -4.49
N ILE A 493 -12.44 14.86 -3.89
CA ILE A 493 -11.79 15.78 -2.90
C ILE A 493 -10.66 15.06 -2.14
#